data_AF-A0A8S2DVV8-F1
#
_entry.id   AF-A0A8S2DVV8-F1
#
_cell.length_a   1.000
_cell.length_b   1.000
_cell.length_c   1.000
_cell.angle_alpha   90.00
_cell.angle_beta   90.00
_cell.angle_gamma   90.00
#
_symmetry.space_group_name_H-M   'P 1'
#
loop_
_entity.id
_entity.type
_entity.pdbx_description
1 polymer ?
#
loop_
_entity_poly.entity_id
_entity_poly.type
_entity_poly.pdbx_seq_one_letter_code
_entity_poly.pdbx_strand_id
1 'polypeptide(L)'
;RFDSRGSELVNRISTDIDNNHETIINTEWTLFNDGDDKTTNSLELIVTKFDKYVNDLYSKQQNEKFRYFSQFVQDNSLAELLRLILLDFYHRRLLFDHDPIKAITVIEQLHPLTRQNIITAKDLNDISSDYYSQFQHIRRILTRINLDYSSTTDCIILQLICNLILKRASKLCAAAFATIINKQKIKNITIALGGRLIRENKKFRNHFLYYLREYVTKDIAYKTIMLDNVSGIGTAILTMIHQQMFIINDEQRILKEKKLVTTNKAKNSIESKINIPVLIKSRQAEKCQRRQSILKIHSSISS
;
A
#
# COMPACT_ATOMS: atom_id res chain seq x y z
N ARG A 1 -4.55 -9.12 7.75
CA ARG A 1 -5.88 -9.71 8.01
C ARG A 1 -6.91 -8.73 7.48
N PHE A 2 -7.75 -9.11 6.51
CA PHE A 2 -8.91 -8.29 6.16
C PHE A 2 -9.85 -8.26 7.37
N ASP A 3 -10.51 -7.13 7.60
CA ASP A 3 -11.55 -7.03 8.63
C ASP A 3 -12.73 -7.95 8.27
N SER A 4 -13.68 -8.10 9.20
CA SER A 4 -14.85 -8.97 9.01
C SER A 4 -15.65 -8.60 7.76
N ARG A 5 -15.71 -7.30 7.40
CA ARG A 5 -16.37 -6.81 6.18
C ARG A 5 -15.58 -7.14 4.91
N GLY A 6 -14.26 -7.00 4.92
CA GLY A 6 -13.40 -7.36 3.80
C GLY A 6 -13.38 -8.87 3.55
N SER A 7 -13.44 -9.67 4.61
CA SER A 7 -13.58 -11.13 4.50
C SER A 7 -14.95 -11.53 3.94
N GLU A 8 -16.02 -10.83 4.32
CA GLU A 8 -17.37 -11.05 3.78
C GLU A 8 -17.48 -10.61 2.31
N LEU A 9 -16.82 -9.51 1.93
CA LEU A 9 -16.78 -9.03 0.54
C LEU A 9 -16.01 -10.00 -0.36
N VAL A 10 -14.84 -10.48 0.09
CA VAL A 10 -14.05 -11.50 -0.61
C VAL A 10 -14.83 -12.80 -0.76
N ASN A 11 -15.56 -13.22 0.28
CA ASN A 11 -16.38 -14.42 0.22
C ASN A 11 -17.58 -14.27 -0.73
N ARG A 12 -18.24 -13.10 -0.77
CA ARG A 12 -19.34 -12.84 -1.73
C ARG A 12 -18.85 -12.76 -3.18
N ILE A 13 -17.67 -12.20 -3.41
CA ILE A 13 -17.01 -12.22 -4.73
C ILE A 13 -16.66 -13.66 -5.12
N SER A 14 -16.28 -14.52 -4.17
CA SER A 14 -15.87 -15.91 -4.46
C SER A 14 -17.01 -16.86 -4.82
N THR A 15 -18.26 -16.56 -4.44
CA THR A 15 -19.40 -17.49 -4.62
C THR A 15 -20.16 -17.30 -5.94
N ASP A 16 -20.03 -16.14 -6.60
CA ASP A 16 -20.83 -15.76 -7.77
C ASP A 16 -20.04 -15.66 -9.08
N ILE A 17 -18.77 -16.05 -9.07
CA ILE A 17 -17.87 -15.76 -10.19
C ILE A 17 -17.22 -17.05 -10.70
N ASP A 18 -17.43 -17.33 -11.98
CA ASP A 18 -16.78 -18.43 -12.71
C ASP A 18 -15.26 -18.45 -12.43
N ASN A 19 -14.67 -19.66 -12.38
CA ASN A 19 -13.25 -19.94 -12.09
C ASN A 19 -12.20 -19.21 -13.00
N ASN A 20 -12.63 -18.33 -13.90
CA ASN A 20 -11.81 -17.59 -14.87
C ASN A 20 -11.73 -16.08 -14.61
N HIS A 21 -12.10 -15.59 -13.42
CA HIS A 21 -12.12 -14.15 -13.15
C HIS A 21 -10.85 -13.66 -12.45
N GLU A 22 -10.18 -12.70 -13.08
CA GLU A 22 -9.03 -12.01 -12.49
C GLU A 22 -9.53 -10.84 -11.63
N THR A 23 -9.00 -10.72 -10.41
CA THR A 23 -9.33 -9.61 -9.50
C THR A 23 -8.09 -8.77 -9.24
N ILE A 24 -8.22 -7.45 -9.38
CA ILE A 24 -7.18 -6.51 -9.00
C ILE A 24 -7.17 -6.37 -7.48
N ILE A 25 -6.02 -6.64 -6.87
CA ILE A 25 -5.84 -6.51 -5.42
C ILE A 25 -4.94 -5.31 -5.15
N ASN A 26 -5.49 -4.30 -4.47
CA ASN A 26 -4.66 -3.34 -3.76
C ASN A 26 -4.13 -4.03 -2.50
N THR A 27 -2.81 -4.24 -2.46
CA THR A 27 -2.20 -5.02 -1.39
C THR A 27 -1.99 -4.23 -0.10
N GLU A 28 -1.95 -2.89 -0.16
CA GLU A 28 -1.53 -2.03 0.96
C GLU A 28 -0.31 -2.62 1.70
N TRP A 29 0.62 -3.18 0.93
CA TRP A 29 1.78 -3.96 1.42
C TRP A 29 2.71 -3.18 2.35
N THR A 30 2.61 -1.85 2.37
CA THR A 30 3.30 -0.99 3.33
C THR A 30 2.82 -1.17 4.77
N LEU A 31 1.63 -1.77 4.97
CA LEU A 31 1.09 -2.17 6.27
C LEU A 31 1.57 -3.58 6.71
N PHE A 32 2.55 -4.15 6.00
CA PHE A 32 3.08 -5.45 6.34
C PHE A 32 3.65 -5.44 7.76
N ASN A 33 3.16 -6.39 8.58
CA ASN A 33 3.57 -6.57 9.97
C ASN A 33 3.17 -5.40 10.90
N ASP A 34 2.16 -4.61 10.53
CA ASP A 34 1.53 -3.62 11.41
C ASP A 34 0.46 -4.30 12.28
N GLY A 35 0.66 -4.33 13.61
CA GLY A 35 -0.30 -4.89 14.57
C GLY A 35 0.30 -5.20 15.95
N ASP A 36 -0.57 -5.41 16.94
CA ASP A 36 -0.19 -5.68 18.35
C ASP A 36 0.23 -7.14 18.59
N ASP A 37 0.15 -7.99 17.56
CA ASP A 37 0.49 -9.41 17.64
C ASP A 37 2.01 -9.60 17.62
N LYS A 38 2.61 -9.47 18.81
CA LYS A 38 4.05 -9.67 19.06
C LYS A 38 4.53 -11.07 18.66
N THR A 39 3.64 -12.04 18.43
CA THR A 39 4.01 -13.41 18.04
C THR A 39 4.39 -13.53 16.56
N THR A 40 3.99 -12.56 15.72
CA THR A 40 4.26 -12.54 14.28
C THR A 40 5.23 -11.44 13.86
N ASN A 41 5.89 -10.74 14.79
CA ASN A 41 6.63 -9.51 14.53
C ASN A 41 7.97 -9.74 13.77
N SER A 42 7.89 -10.30 12.57
CA SER A 42 9.03 -10.77 11.77
C SER A 42 9.99 -9.65 11.38
N LEU A 43 9.56 -8.38 11.43
CA LEU A 43 10.42 -7.23 11.16
C LEU A 43 11.32 -6.85 12.35
N GLU A 44 11.04 -7.30 13.57
CA GLU A 44 11.80 -6.89 14.76
C GLU A 44 13.30 -7.19 14.64
N LEU A 45 13.65 -8.27 13.95
CA LEU A 45 15.04 -8.67 13.67
C LEU A 45 15.82 -7.66 12.82
N ILE A 46 15.13 -6.83 12.04
CA ILE A 46 15.76 -5.86 11.12
C ILE A 46 15.50 -4.39 11.52
N VAL A 47 14.65 -4.16 12.52
CA VAL A 47 14.35 -2.82 13.05
C VAL A 47 15.53 -2.34 13.90
N THR A 48 16.13 -1.22 13.53
CA THR A 48 17.19 -0.58 14.32
C THR A 48 16.60 0.40 15.35
N LYS A 49 17.42 0.86 16.30
CA LYS A 49 17.05 1.95 17.23
C LYS A 49 16.62 3.22 16.49
N PHE A 50 17.19 3.49 15.32
CA PHE A 50 16.86 4.67 14.51
C PHE A 50 15.48 4.52 13.87
N ASP A 51 15.16 3.32 13.37
CA ASP A 51 13.85 3.03 12.79
C ASP A 51 12.74 3.14 13.84
N LYS A 52 12.97 2.67 15.08
CA LYS A 52 12.02 2.87 16.19
C LYS A 52 11.76 4.35 16.45
N TYR A 53 12.80 5.18 16.44
CA TYR A 53 12.64 6.61 16.62
C TYR A 53 11.84 7.26 15.48
N VAL A 54 12.19 6.95 14.22
CA VAL A 54 11.46 7.44 13.04
C VAL A 54 9.99 7.01 13.11
N ASN A 55 9.73 5.79 13.54
CA ASN A 55 8.39 5.24 13.70
C ASN A 55 7.58 6.00 14.74
N ASP A 56 8.14 6.16 15.94
CA ASP A 56 7.49 6.89 17.02
C ASP A 56 7.22 8.34 16.64
N LEU A 57 8.14 8.98 15.90
CA LEU A 57 8.01 10.34 15.40
C LEU A 57 6.79 10.48 14.48
N TYR A 58 6.74 9.68 13.40
CA TYR A 58 5.68 9.78 12.41
C TYR A 58 4.32 9.28 12.93
N SER A 59 4.30 8.21 13.73
CA SER A 59 3.08 7.72 14.37
C SER A 59 2.43 8.78 15.26
N LYS A 60 3.23 9.54 16.03
CA LYS A 60 2.73 10.66 16.85
C LYS A 60 2.16 11.80 16.00
N GLN A 61 2.82 12.14 14.90
CA GLN A 61 2.38 13.23 14.02
C GLN A 61 1.08 12.90 13.27
N GLN A 62 0.94 11.66 12.83
CA GLN A 62 -0.18 11.22 12.00
C GLN A 62 -1.35 10.67 12.84
N ASN A 63 -1.14 10.49 14.16
CA ASN A 63 -2.08 9.81 15.05
C ASN A 63 -2.45 8.41 14.54
N GLU A 64 -1.43 7.69 14.03
CA GLU A 64 -1.56 6.37 13.42
C GLU A 64 -0.79 5.32 14.22
N LYS A 65 -1.22 4.05 14.09
CA LYS A 65 -0.48 2.90 14.63
C LYS A 65 0.91 2.79 14.00
N PHE A 66 1.79 2.02 14.62
CA PHE A 66 3.14 1.77 14.12
C PHE A 66 3.13 1.18 12.70
N ARG A 67 3.97 1.75 11.82
CA ARG A 67 4.06 1.41 10.39
C ARG A 67 5.50 1.18 9.94
N TYR A 68 6.15 0.16 10.49
CA TYR A 68 7.60 -0.05 10.27
C TYR A 68 7.93 -0.25 8.79
N PHE A 69 7.15 -1.07 8.07
CA PHE A 69 7.47 -1.36 6.69
C PHE A 69 7.33 -0.12 5.80
N SER A 70 6.27 0.67 5.99
CA SER A 70 6.09 1.96 5.30
C SER A 70 7.32 2.87 5.45
N GLN A 71 7.84 2.99 6.67
CA GLN A 71 8.97 3.87 6.97
C GLN A 71 10.31 3.34 6.50
N PHE A 72 10.45 2.03 6.31
CA PHE A 72 11.64 1.45 5.69
C PHE A 72 11.81 1.84 4.22
N VAL A 73 10.75 2.31 3.57
CA VAL A 73 10.73 2.55 2.12
C VAL A 73 10.34 3.98 1.75
N GLN A 74 9.66 4.72 2.63
CA GLN A 74 9.31 6.12 2.42
C GLN A 74 10.54 7.03 2.41
N ASP A 75 10.65 7.84 1.36
CA ASP A 75 11.78 8.73 1.12
C ASP A 75 12.03 9.74 2.24
N ASN A 76 10.97 10.33 2.81
CA ASN A 76 11.09 11.23 3.97
C ASN A 76 11.60 10.48 5.22
N SER A 77 11.10 9.27 5.47
CA SER A 77 11.57 8.44 6.59
C SER A 77 13.04 8.05 6.43
N LEU A 78 13.51 7.78 5.21
CA LEU A 78 14.92 7.51 4.94
C LEU A 78 15.81 8.74 5.17
N ALA A 79 15.32 9.94 4.86
CA ALA A 79 16.05 11.19 5.09
C ALA A 79 16.18 11.49 6.58
N GLU A 80 15.11 11.23 7.34
CA GLU A 80 15.12 11.36 8.79
C GLU A 80 16.02 10.31 9.45
N LEU A 81 16.02 9.08 8.94
CA LEU A 81 16.94 8.03 9.36
C LEU A 81 18.41 8.47 9.19
N LEU A 82 18.75 9.09 8.05
CA LEU A 82 20.08 9.63 7.81
C LEU A 82 20.45 10.67 8.86
N ARG A 83 19.55 11.63 9.13
CA ARG A 83 19.76 12.69 10.13
C ARG A 83 20.08 12.12 11.52
N LEU A 84 19.33 11.10 11.96
CA LEU A 84 19.53 10.46 13.25
C LEU A 84 20.85 9.67 13.33
N ILE A 85 21.24 9.01 12.24
CA ILE A 85 22.52 8.29 12.17
C ILE A 85 23.68 9.28 12.25
N LEU A 86 23.60 10.43 11.56
CA LEU A 86 24.62 11.47 11.64
C LEU A 86 24.79 12.02 13.06
N LEU A 87 23.68 12.24 13.78
CA LEU A 87 23.72 12.67 15.17
C LEU A 87 24.36 11.61 16.08
N ASP A 88 24.03 10.32 15.91
CA ASP A 88 24.64 9.24 16.68
C ASP A 88 26.14 9.07 16.37
N PHE A 89 26.54 9.21 15.10
CA PHE A 89 27.94 9.16 14.68
C PHE A 89 28.72 10.35 15.25
N TYR A 90 28.11 11.53 15.28
CA TYR A 90 28.67 12.68 15.96
C TYR A 90 28.89 12.37 17.45
N HIS A 91 27.87 11.92 18.20
CA HIS A 91 28.03 11.57 19.63
C HIS A 91 29.09 10.48 19.89
N ARG A 92 29.31 9.58 18.92
CA ARG A 92 30.34 8.53 18.97
C ARG A 92 31.73 8.99 18.55
N ARG A 93 31.92 10.28 18.24
CA ARG A 93 33.20 10.83 17.78
C ARG A 93 33.69 10.28 16.44
N LEU A 94 32.76 10.02 15.52
CA LEU A 94 33.06 9.51 14.18
C LEU A 94 32.89 10.56 13.07
N LEU A 95 32.27 11.71 13.35
CA LEU A 95 31.97 12.77 12.38
C LEU A 95 32.17 14.17 12.97
N PHE A 96 32.42 15.13 12.07
CA PHE A 96 32.36 16.59 12.23
C PHE A 96 33.39 17.24 13.15
N ASP A 97 34.42 16.50 13.57
CA ASP A 97 35.42 16.90 14.57
C ASP A 97 34.79 17.38 15.90
N HIS A 98 35.35 16.95 17.03
CA HIS A 98 34.78 17.26 18.36
C HIS A 98 35.19 18.62 18.91
N ASP A 99 35.17 19.63 18.06
CA ASP A 99 35.38 21.02 18.47
C ASP A 99 34.17 21.48 19.32
N PRO A 100 34.38 21.91 20.58
CA PRO A 100 33.30 22.32 21.48
C PRO A 100 32.39 23.42 20.92
N ILE A 101 32.91 24.31 20.07
CA ILE A 101 32.13 25.40 19.47
C ILE A 101 31.22 24.84 18.39
N LYS A 102 31.75 23.93 17.55
CA LYS A 102 31.02 23.26 16.46
C LYS A 102 29.98 22.27 17.00
N ALA A 103 30.26 21.68 18.16
CA ALA A 103 29.40 20.72 18.84
C ALA A 103 27.96 21.21 19.03
N ILE A 104 27.82 22.46 19.48
CA ILE A 104 26.54 23.10 19.69
C ILE A 104 25.79 23.17 18.35
N THR A 105 26.47 23.61 17.30
CA THR A 105 25.88 23.68 15.95
C THR A 105 25.43 22.31 15.44
N VAL A 106 26.24 21.25 15.56
CA VAL A 106 25.83 19.90 15.10
C VAL A 106 24.57 19.43 15.84
N ILE A 107 24.57 19.55 17.17
CA ILE A 107 23.45 19.09 18.01
C ILE A 107 22.18 19.89 17.70
N GLU A 108 22.29 21.21 17.53
CA GLU A 108 21.16 22.07 17.19
C GLU A 108 20.61 21.79 15.80
N GLN A 109 21.46 21.67 14.78
CA GLN A 109 21.04 21.51 13.39
C GLN A 109 20.51 20.09 13.11
N LEU A 110 21.06 19.09 13.80
CA LEU A 110 20.57 17.71 13.75
C LEU A 110 19.67 17.39 14.95
N HIS A 111 19.06 18.39 15.60
CA HIS A 111 18.27 18.14 16.79
C HIS A 111 17.00 17.31 16.49
N PRO A 112 16.76 16.19 17.20
CA PRO A 112 15.70 15.26 16.86
C PRO A 112 14.27 15.80 16.92
N LEU A 113 14.02 16.79 17.78
CA LEU A 113 12.67 17.30 18.00
C LEU A 113 12.39 18.59 17.22
N THR A 114 13.42 19.39 16.92
CA THR A 114 13.24 20.77 16.43
C THR A 114 13.69 20.95 14.98
N ARG A 115 14.48 20.02 14.42
CA ARG A 115 15.02 20.11 13.05
C ARG A 115 14.67 18.92 12.17
N GLN A 116 13.48 18.37 12.38
CA GLN A 116 12.94 17.34 11.48
C GLN A 116 12.85 17.88 10.05
N ASN A 117 13.04 17.01 9.06
CA ASN A 117 13.03 17.37 7.63
C ASN A 117 14.12 18.35 7.18
N ILE A 118 15.13 18.66 8.00
CA ILE A 118 16.27 19.50 7.58
C ILE A 118 17.09 18.82 6.47
N ILE A 119 17.14 17.49 6.50
CA ILE A 119 17.57 16.62 5.42
C ILE A 119 16.31 16.10 4.74
N THR A 120 16.24 16.26 3.42
CA THR A 120 15.06 15.96 2.60
C THR A 120 15.29 14.72 1.73
N ALA A 121 14.21 14.18 1.19
CA ALA A 121 14.29 13.13 0.16
C ALA A 121 15.12 13.54 -1.07
N LYS A 122 15.12 14.83 -1.42
CA LYS A 122 15.96 15.35 -2.52
C LYS A 122 17.45 15.25 -2.15
N ASP A 123 17.79 15.55 -0.91
CA ASP A 123 19.17 15.49 -0.43
C ASP A 123 19.73 14.07 -0.52
N LEU A 124 18.92 13.03 -0.25
CA LEU A 124 19.34 11.64 -0.46
C LEU A 124 19.78 11.38 -1.91
N ASN A 125 19.05 11.92 -2.88
CA ASN A 125 19.41 11.79 -4.29
C ASN A 125 20.72 12.52 -4.58
N ASP A 126 20.82 13.77 -4.14
CA ASP A 126 21.98 14.64 -4.37
C ASP A 126 23.25 14.03 -3.73
N ILE A 127 23.20 13.56 -2.48
CA ILE A 127 24.29 12.86 -1.79
C ILE A 127 24.70 11.59 -2.54
N SER A 128 23.72 10.77 -2.91
CA SER A 128 23.99 9.47 -3.54
C SER A 128 24.56 9.59 -4.95
N SER A 129 24.26 10.67 -5.66
CA SER A 129 24.72 10.91 -7.04
C SER A 129 26.01 11.73 -7.13
N ASP A 130 26.48 12.28 -6.01
CA ASP A 130 27.67 13.12 -5.97
C ASP A 130 28.96 12.36 -6.35
N TYR A 131 29.87 13.07 -7.01
CA TYR A 131 31.14 12.54 -7.47
C TYR A 131 32.24 12.77 -6.42
N TYR A 132 33.03 11.72 -6.15
CA TYR A 132 34.07 11.71 -5.11
C TYR A 132 35.15 12.79 -5.25
N SER A 133 35.33 13.39 -6.43
CA SER A 133 36.40 14.36 -6.65
C SER A 133 36.16 15.70 -5.93
N GLN A 134 34.90 16.09 -5.68
CA GLN A 134 34.60 17.42 -5.11
C GLN A 134 33.49 17.43 -4.06
N PHE A 135 32.65 16.39 -3.98
CA PHE A 135 31.52 16.34 -3.03
C PHE A 135 30.65 17.61 -3.09
N GLN A 136 30.42 18.15 -4.29
CA GLN A 136 29.84 19.48 -4.45
C GLN A 136 28.40 19.55 -3.91
N HIS A 137 27.61 18.51 -4.13
CA HIS A 137 26.24 18.43 -3.63
C HIS A 137 26.22 18.24 -2.12
N ILE A 138 27.06 17.33 -1.61
CA ILE A 138 27.20 17.08 -0.17
C ILE A 138 27.62 18.36 0.55
N ARG A 139 28.63 19.06 0.05
CA ARG A 139 29.10 20.32 0.65
C ARG A 139 28.01 21.40 0.64
N ARG A 140 27.26 21.55 -0.45
CA ARG A 140 26.11 22.47 -0.48
C ARG A 140 25.06 22.15 0.58
N ILE A 141 24.76 20.87 0.78
CA ILE A 141 23.81 20.41 1.80
C ILE A 141 24.36 20.72 3.20
N LEU A 142 25.63 20.40 3.46
CA LEU A 142 26.29 20.66 4.73
C LEU A 142 26.35 22.16 5.04
N THR A 143 26.69 23.01 4.06
CA THR A 143 26.62 24.47 4.20
C THR A 143 25.21 24.96 4.50
N ARG A 144 24.18 24.43 3.83
CA ARG A 144 22.78 24.79 4.08
C ARG A 144 22.33 24.50 5.52
N ILE A 145 22.93 23.50 6.15
CA ILE A 145 22.65 23.13 7.55
C ILE A 145 23.70 23.65 8.53
N ASN A 146 24.52 24.64 8.12
CA ASN A 146 25.58 25.28 8.92
C ASN A 146 26.67 24.33 9.41
N LEU A 147 27.01 23.33 8.60
CA LEU A 147 28.11 22.36 8.81
C LEU A 147 29.18 22.46 7.71
N ASP A 148 29.44 23.67 7.21
CA ASP A 148 30.37 23.97 6.12
C ASP A 148 31.83 23.63 6.43
N TYR A 149 32.19 23.55 7.71
CA TYR A 149 33.51 23.12 8.20
C TYR A 149 33.78 21.62 8.08
N SER A 150 32.84 20.83 7.53
CA SER A 150 32.97 19.38 7.41
C SER A 150 34.14 18.96 6.52
N SER A 151 34.90 17.98 7.00
CA SER A 151 36.06 17.44 6.29
C SER A 151 35.65 16.64 5.05
N THR A 152 36.64 16.34 4.19
CA THR A 152 36.44 15.39 3.08
C THR A 152 36.08 14.00 3.60
N THR A 153 36.63 13.59 4.74
CA THR A 153 36.31 12.32 5.40
C THR A 153 34.84 12.27 5.84
N ASP A 154 34.31 13.36 6.40
CA ASP A 154 32.90 13.47 6.75
C ASP A 154 32.00 13.31 5.52
N CYS A 155 32.39 13.92 4.39
CA CYS A 155 31.66 13.79 3.12
C CYS A 155 31.63 12.33 2.63
N ILE A 156 32.75 11.61 2.73
CA ILE A 156 32.84 10.19 2.37
C ILE A 156 31.92 9.35 3.27
N ILE A 157 32.00 9.55 4.59
CA ILE A 157 31.19 8.79 5.56
C ILE A 157 29.69 9.07 5.35
N LEU A 158 29.30 10.34 5.15
CA LEU A 158 27.93 10.73 4.84
C LEU A 158 27.41 10.03 3.58
N GLN A 159 28.22 9.99 2.51
CA GLN A 159 27.85 9.30 1.29
C GLN A 159 27.72 7.78 1.50
N LEU A 160 28.60 7.16 2.29
CA LEU A 160 28.55 5.74 2.62
C LEU A 160 27.27 5.40 3.39
N ILE A 161 26.93 6.17 4.43
CA ILE A 161 25.70 5.98 5.21
C ILE A 161 24.49 6.10 4.29
N CYS A 162 24.41 7.16 3.48
CA CYS A 162 23.30 7.36 2.54
C CYS A 162 23.15 6.16 1.57
N ASN A 163 24.26 5.65 1.02
CA ASN A 163 24.23 4.49 0.14
C ASN A 163 23.74 3.22 0.87
N LEU A 164 24.12 3.02 2.12
CA LEU A 164 23.65 1.88 2.94
C LEU A 164 22.15 1.95 3.22
N ILE A 165 21.64 3.13 3.56
CA ILE A 165 20.20 3.36 3.78
C ILE A 165 19.42 3.03 2.51
N LEU A 166 19.82 3.58 1.36
CA LEU A 166 19.18 3.33 0.06
C LEU A 166 19.27 1.86 -0.36
N LYS A 167 20.40 1.20 -0.09
CA LYS A 167 20.59 -0.23 -0.34
C LYS A 167 19.68 -1.10 0.51
N ARG A 168 19.51 -0.77 1.80
CA ARG A 168 18.56 -1.45 2.69
C ARG A 168 17.12 -1.30 2.20
N ALA A 169 16.72 -0.06 1.91
CA ALA A 169 15.36 0.23 1.45
C ALA A 169 15.03 -0.49 0.13
N SER A 170 15.95 -0.44 -0.85
CA SER A 170 15.77 -1.13 -2.13
C SER A 170 15.70 -2.65 -1.99
N LYS A 171 16.47 -3.25 -1.07
CA LYS A 171 16.40 -4.68 -0.75
C LYS A 171 15.04 -5.08 -0.18
N LEU A 172 14.49 -4.29 0.74
CA LEU A 172 13.18 -4.54 1.34
C LEU A 172 12.04 -4.37 0.32
N CYS A 173 12.08 -3.31 -0.49
CA CYS A 173 11.15 -3.14 -1.62
C CYS A 173 11.19 -4.34 -2.57
N ALA A 174 12.38 -4.76 -2.98
CA ALA A 174 12.55 -5.89 -3.88
C ALA A 174 11.99 -7.19 -3.29
N ALA A 175 12.19 -7.44 -2.00
CA ALA A 175 11.68 -8.63 -1.32
C ALA A 175 10.15 -8.69 -1.35
N ALA A 176 9.47 -7.56 -1.12
CA ALA A 176 8.02 -7.52 -1.17
C ALA A 176 7.48 -7.69 -2.60
N PHE A 177 8.09 -7.03 -3.59
CA PHE A 177 7.71 -7.22 -5.00
C PHE A 177 7.91 -8.67 -5.44
N ALA A 178 9.06 -9.26 -5.13
CA ALA A 178 9.34 -10.66 -5.43
C ALA A 178 8.34 -11.61 -4.75
N THR A 179 7.93 -11.32 -3.51
CA THR A 179 6.91 -12.10 -2.81
C THR A 179 5.58 -12.12 -3.57
N ILE A 180 5.14 -10.97 -4.09
CA ILE A 180 3.92 -10.87 -4.89
C ILE A 180 4.09 -11.63 -6.21
N ILE A 181 5.19 -11.39 -6.92
CA ILE A 181 5.51 -12.01 -8.22
C ILE A 181 5.52 -13.54 -8.11
N ASN A 182 6.27 -14.06 -7.14
CA ASN A 182 6.41 -15.50 -6.92
C ASN A 182 5.08 -16.15 -6.53
N LYS A 183 4.19 -15.41 -5.83
CA LYS A 183 2.86 -15.89 -5.45
C LYS A 183 1.92 -16.04 -6.65
N GLN A 184 2.07 -15.22 -7.70
CA GLN A 184 1.20 -15.23 -8.88
C GLN A 184 1.38 -16.50 -9.74
N LYS A 185 2.58 -17.12 -9.72
CA LYS A 185 2.92 -18.28 -10.57
C LYS A 185 2.68 -18.05 -12.08
N ILE A 186 2.73 -16.79 -12.52
CA ILE A 186 2.62 -16.39 -13.93
C ILE A 186 4.04 -16.36 -14.53
N LYS A 187 4.24 -17.02 -15.66
CA LYS A 187 5.58 -17.13 -16.30
C LYS A 187 6.11 -15.84 -16.91
N ASN A 188 5.23 -14.94 -17.36
CA ASN A 188 5.60 -13.70 -18.06
C ASN A 188 4.88 -12.51 -17.43
N ILE A 189 5.60 -11.66 -16.70
CA ILE A 189 5.02 -10.55 -15.94
C ILE A 189 5.60 -9.21 -16.39
N THR A 190 4.75 -8.19 -16.47
CA THR A 190 5.18 -6.80 -16.63
C THR A 190 4.96 -6.06 -15.33
N ILE A 191 6.02 -5.47 -14.78
CA ILE A 191 5.99 -4.71 -13.53
C ILE A 191 6.05 -3.23 -13.88
N ALA A 192 4.95 -2.53 -13.68
CA ALA A 192 4.93 -1.08 -13.81
C ALA A 192 5.43 -0.45 -12.49
N LEU A 193 6.51 0.31 -12.57
CA LEU A 193 7.19 0.90 -11.43
C LEU A 193 6.88 2.40 -11.36
N GLY A 194 6.32 2.79 -10.23
CA GLY A 194 5.95 4.15 -9.90
C GLY A 194 6.67 4.64 -8.65
N GLY A 195 6.89 5.95 -8.57
CA GLY A 195 7.39 6.60 -7.36
C GLY A 195 8.64 7.44 -7.60
N ARG A 196 8.76 8.49 -6.79
CA ARG A 196 9.84 9.48 -6.90
C ARG A 196 11.21 8.86 -6.68
N LEU A 197 11.39 8.11 -5.60
CA LEU A 197 12.67 7.53 -5.20
C LEU A 197 13.25 6.60 -6.27
N ILE A 198 12.44 5.70 -6.83
CA ILE A 198 12.89 4.76 -7.86
C ILE A 198 13.15 5.44 -9.21
N ARG A 199 12.47 6.55 -9.49
CA ARG A 199 12.66 7.32 -10.73
C ARG A 199 13.91 8.20 -10.67
N GLU A 200 14.09 8.94 -9.58
CA GLU A 200 15.11 9.97 -9.46
C GLU A 200 16.45 9.39 -8.96
N ASN A 201 16.43 8.42 -8.04
CA ASN A 201 17.64 7.86 -7.46
C ASN A 201 18.14 6.62 -8.22
N LYS A 202 19.15 6.82 -9.08
CA LYS A 202 19.76 5.75 -9.89
C LYS A 202 20.34 4.60 -9.05
N LYS A 203 20.98 4.89 -7.91
CA LYS A 203 21.56 3.85 -7.04
C LYS A 203 20.48 2.99 -6.40
N PHE A 204 19.41 3.61 -5.89
CA PHE A 204 18.25 2.90 -5.38
C PHE A 204 17.65 1.98 -6.46
N ARG A 205 17.41 2.52 -7.66
CA ARG A 205 16.85 1.76 -8.79
C ARG A 205 17.71 0.56 -9.16
N ASN A 206 19.03 0.76 -9.27
CA ASN A 206 19.94 -0.31 -9.63
C ASN A 206 19.97 -1.42 -8.57
N HIS A 207 20.05 -1.06 -7.27
CA HIS A 207 19.97 -2.05 -6.20
C HIS A 207 18.62 -2.76 -6.17
N PHE A 208 17.52 -2.04 -6.37
CA PHE A 208 16.18 -2.63 -6.42
C PHE A 208 16.07 -3.66 -7.54
N LEU A 209 16.46 -3.31 -8.77
CA LEU A 209 16.41 -4.23 -9.92
C LEU A 209 17.34 -5.43 -9.71
N TYR A 210 18.53 -5.22 -9.15
CA TYR A 210 19.44 -6.29 -8.79
C TYR A 210 18.80 -7.27 -7.79
N TYR A 211 18.31 -6.77 -6.65
CA TYR A 211 17.71 -7.62 -5.63
C TYR A 211 16.40 -8.27 -6.09
N LEU A 212 15.61 -7.57 -6.91
CA LEU A 212 14.39 -8.14 -7.48
C LEU A 212 14.73 -9.37 -8.33
N ARG A 213 15.78 -9.29 -9.14
CA ARG A 213 16.28 -10.43 -9.93
C ARG A 213 16.75 -11.58 -9.07
N GLU A 214 17.41 -11.29 -7.95
CA GLU A 214 17.88 -12.32 -7.01
C GLU A 214 16.74 -13.01 -6.26
N TYR A 215 15.62 -12.32 -6.02
CA TYR A 215 14.50 -12.82 -5.19
C TYR A 215 13.36 -13.44 -5.99
N VAL A 216 13.19 -13.07 -7.26
CA VAL A 216 12.20 -13.70 -8.14
C VAL A 216 12.67 -15.10 -8.54
N THR A 217 11.75 -16.07 -8.53
CA THR A 217 12.09 -17.44 -8.95
C THR A 217 12.53 -17.49 -10.41
N LYS A 218 13.54 -18.31 -10.71
CA LYS A 218 14.22 -18.31 -12.02
C LYS A 218 13.33 -18.73 -13.20
N ASP A 219 12.20 -19.36 -12.93
CA ASP A 219 11.20 -19.80 -13.91
C ASP A 219 10.20 -18.70 -14.32
N ILE A 220 10.23 -17.54 -13.65
CA ILE A 220 9.40 -16.38 -13.96
C ILE A 220 10.23 -15.36 -14.75
N ALA A 221 9.85 -15.14 -16.01
CA ALA A 221 10.35 -14.02 -16.80
C ALA A 221 9.55 -12.75 -16.48
N TYR A 222 10.25 -11.64 -16.25
CA TYR A 222 9.59 -10.36 -16.02
C TYR A 222 10.30 -9.20 -16.72
N LYS A 223 9.53 -8.16 -17.06
CA LYS A 223 10.06 -6.87 -17.53
C LYS A 223 9.56 -5.74 -16.64
N THR A 224 10.41 -4.75 -16.40
CA THR A 224 10.05 -3.57 -15.61
C THR A 224 9.86 -2.36 -16.53
N ILE A 225 8.79 -1.61 -16.32
CA ILE A 225 8.49 -0.37 -17.06
C ILE A 225 8.39 0.76 -16.04
N MET A 226 9.13 1.85 -16.25
CA MET A 226 9.03 3.05 -15.41
C MET A 226 7.84 3.88 -15.85
N LEU A 227 7.02 4.32 -14.89
CA LEU A 227 5.88 5.21 -15.13
C LEU A 227 6.26 6.65 -14.80
N ASP A 228 6.02 7.57 -15.73
CA ASP A 228 6.32 8.99 -15.54
C ASP A 228 5.34 9.65 -14.56
N ASN A 229 4.04 9.32 -14.65
CA ASN A 229 2.95 9.88 -13.82
C ASN A 229 1.92 8.80 -13.45
N VAL A 230 2.02 8.26 -12.23
CA VAL A 230 1.21 7.12 -11.78
C VAL A 230 -0.18 7.54 -11.28
N SER A 231 -0.34 8.75 -10.76
CA SER A 231 -1.54 9.14 -10.00
C SER A 231 -2.77 9.40 -10.87
N GLY A 232 -2.60 9.88 -12.11
CA GLY A 232 -3.73 10.25 -12.99
C GLY A 232 -4.18 9.14 -13.94
N ILE A 233 -3.24 8.35 -14.48
CA ILE A 233 -3.56 7.32 -15.48
C ILE A 233 -4.12 6.06 -14.82
N GLY A 234 -3.56 5.64 -13.68
CA GLY A 234 -4.05 4.46 -12.95
C GLY A 234 -5.47 4.66 -12.41
N THR A 235 -5.77 5.86 -11.89
CA THR A 235 -7.12 6.23 -11.41
C THR A 235 -8.11 6.37 -12.55
N ALA A 236 -7.71 6.94 -13.70
CA ALA A 236 -8.55 7.02 -14.89
C ALA A 236 -8.89 5.63 -15.45
N ILE A 237 -7.90 4.73 -15.55
CA ILE A 237 -8.11 3.35 -16.02
C ILE A 237 -9.01 2.58 -15.06
N LEU A 238 -8.79 2.70 -13.74
CA LEU A 238 -9.63 2.03 -12.75
C LEU A 238 -11.08 2.53 -12.82
N THR A 239 -11.28 3.86 -12.95
CA THR A 239 -12.59 4.48 -13.12
C THR A 239 -13.26 4.01 -14.41
N MET A 240 -12.52 3.92 -15.51
CA MET A 240 -13.02 3.45 -16.81
C MET A 240 -13.42 1.97 -16.76
N ILE A 241 -12.60 1.10 -16.17
CA ILE A 241 -12.92 -0.32 -15.98
C ILE A 241 -14.14 -0.46 -15.06
N HIS A 242 -14.21 0.31 -13.97
CA HIS A 242 -15.37 0.31 -13.08
C HIS A 242 -16.65 0.73 -13.80
N GLN A 243 -16.58 1.77 -14.64
CA GLN A 243 -17.71 2.22 -15.45
C GLN A 243 -18.10 1.16 -16.51
N GLN A 244 -17.14 0.51 -17.14
CA GLN A 244 -17.38 -0.55 -18.11
C GLN A 244 -18.02 -1.79 -17.45
N MET A 245 -17.55 -2.20 -16.26
CA MET A 245 -18.20 -3.26 -15.48
C MET A 245 -19.60 -2.87 -15.03
N PHE A 246 -19.81 -1.60 -14.64
CA PHE A 246 -21.14 -1.10 -14.28
C PHE A 246 -22.10 -1.22 -15.45
N ILE A 247 -21.70 -0.79 -16.65
CA ILE A 247 -22.49 -0.92 -17.89
C ILE A 247 -22.79 -2.39 -18.19
N ILE A 248 -21.78 -3.27 -18.16
CA ILE A 248 -21.97 -4.71 -18.43
C ILE A 248 -22.94 -5.35 -17.43
N ASN A 249 -22.80 -5.04 -16.15
CA ASN A 249 -23.68 -5.56 -15.10
C ASN A 249 -25.12 -5.05 -15.26
N ASP A 250 -25.29 -3.78 -15.63
CA ASP A 250 -26.61 -3.19 -15.87
C ASP A 250 -27.26 -3.76 -17.14
N GLU A 251 -26.49 -3.97 -18.21
CA GLU A 251 -26.96 -4.66 -19.42
C GLU A 251 -27.38 -6.09 -19.11
N GLN A 252 -26.61 -6.83 -18.32
CA GLN A 252 -26.99 -8.19 -17.89
C GLN A 252 -28.24 -8.19 -17.01
N ARG A 253 -28.39 -7.21 -16.12
CA ARG A 253 -29.60 -7.06 -15.30
C ARG A 253 -30.83 -6.78 -16.17
N ILE A 254 -30.72 -5.84 -17.11
CA ILE A 254 -31.78 -5.55 -18.08
C ILE A 254 -32.11 -6.78 -18.93
N LEU A 255 -31.10 -7.57 -19.33
CA LEU A 255 -31.31 -8.80 -20.09
C LEU A 255 -32.04 -9.87 -19.27
N LYS A 256 -31.70 -10.01 -17.98
CA LYS A 256 -32.38 -10.91 -17.04
C LYS A 256 -33.84 -10.48 -16.80
N GLU A 257 -34.08 -9.18 -16.60
CA GLU A 257 -35.43 -8.62 -16.44
C GLU A 257 -36.27 -8.82 -17.72
N LYS A 258 -35.70 -8.56 -18.90
CA LYS A 258 -36.38 -8.80 -20.19
C LYS A 258 -36.69 -10.28 -20.41
N LYS A 259 -35.77 -11.18 -20.08
CA LYS A 259 -35.99 -12.64 -20.12
C LYS A 259 -37.11 -13.05 -19.16
N LEU A 260 -37.12 -12.54 -17.93
CA LEU A 260 -38.16 -12.82 -16.94
C LEU A 260 -39.54 -12.37 -17.43
N VAL A 261 -39.64 -11.16 -18.00
CA VAL A 261 -40.87 -10.61 -18.57
C VAL A 261 -41.34 -11.42 -19.78
N THR A 262 -40.44 -11.88 -20.65
CA THR A 262 -40.80 -12.75 -21.79
C THR A 262 -41.24 -14.13 -21.32
N THR A 263 -40.59 -14.75 -20.34
CA THR A 263 -41.07 -16.00 -19.74
C THR A 263 -42.41 -15.86 -19.04
N ASN A 264 -42.66 -14.73 -18.35
CA ASN A 264 -43.96 -14.49 -17.70
C ASN A 264 -45.05 -14.18 -18.72
N LYS A 265 -44.77 -13.45 -19.81
CA LYS A 265 -45.70 -13.29 -20.94
C LYS A 265 -45.99 -14.61 -21.65
N ALA A 266 -44.98 -15.46 -21.84
CA ALA A 266 -45.14 -16.79 -22.42
C ALA A 266 -45.98 -17.70 -21.50
N LYS A 267 -45.70 -17.72 -20.19
CA LYS A 267 -46.51 -18.44 -19.19
C LYS A 267 -47.95 -17.95 -19.15
N ASN A 268 -48.18 -16.63 -19.10
CA ASN A 268 -49.53 -16.06 -19.09
C ASN A 268 -50.28 -16.31 -20.41
N SER A 269 -49.58 -16.38 -21.55
CA SER A 269 -50.17 -16.72 -22.85
C SER A 269 -50.43 -18.23 -23.02
N ILE A 270 -49.74 -19.08 -22.26
CA ILE A 270 -50.00 -20.52 -22.18
C ILE A 270 -51.16 -20.78 -21.19
N GLU A 271 -51.19 -20.08 -20.05
CA GLU A 271 -52.28 -20.14 -19.08
C GLU A 271 -53.60 -19.59 -19.64
N SER A 272 -53.57 -18.57 -20.51
CA SER A 272 -54.78 -18.08 -21.19
C SER A 272 -55.29 -19.00 -22.31
N LYS A 273 -54.49 -19.99 -22.74
CA LYS A 273 -54.89 -21.03 -23.71
C LYS A 273 -55.29 -22.36 -23.07
N ILE A 274 -55.06 -22.53 -21.76
CA ILE A 274 -55.49 -23.71 -21.00
C ILE A 274 -56.69 -23.30 -20.15
N ASN A 275 -57.88 -23.50 -20.72
CA ASN A 275 -59.15 -23.39 -20.02
C ASN A 275 -59.25 -24.54 -18.99
N ILE A 276 -58.88 -24.29 -17.72
CA ILE A 276 -59.19 -25.20 -16.61
C ILE A 276 -59.85 -24.39 -15.48
N PRO A 277 -61.20 -24.35 -15.42
CA PRO A 277 -61.91 -23.93 -14.23
C PRO A 277 -61.76 -25.02 -13.18
N VAL A 278 -61.17 -24.72 -12.00
CA VAL A 278 -61.50 -25.33 -10.69
C VAL A 278 -60.61 -24.83 -9.52
N LEU A 279 -59.40 -24.29 -9.72
CA LEU A 279 -58.48 -24.05 -8.58
C LEU A 279 -58.49 -22.66 -7.91
N ILE A 280 -59.40 -21.76 -8.28
CA ILE A 280 -59.52 -20.43 -7.63
C ILE A 280 -60.48 -20.46 -6.41
N LYS A 281 -61.36 -21.45 -6.29
CA LYS A 281 -62.32 -21.54 -5.18
C LYS A 281 -61.73 -22.03 -3.85
N SER A 282 -60.55 -22.68 -3.83
CA SER A 282 -59.94 -23.17 -2.58
C SER A 282 -59.05 -22.15 -1.86
N ARG A 283 -58.39 -21.23 -2.58
CA ARG A 283 -57.46 -20.26 -1.97
C ARG A 283 -58.13 -19.02 -1.35
N GLN A 284 -59.38 -18.71 -1.71
CA GLN A 284 -60.14 -17.64 -1.06
C GLN A 284 -60.77 -18.07 0.28
N ALA A 285 -61.10 -19.37 0.44
CA ALA A 285 -61.62 -19.91 1.69
C ALA A 285 -60.56 -19.95 2.81
N GLU A 286 -59.31 -20.33 2.49
CA GLU A 286 -58.21 -20.36 3.48
C GLU A 286 -57.76 -18.97 3.96
N LYS A 287 -57.84 -17.94 3.09
CA LYS A 287 -57.48 -16.56 3.48
C LYS A 287 -58.51 -15.91 4.41
N CYS A 288 -59.79 -16.30 4.34
CA CYS A 288 -60.81 -15.83 5.28
C CYS A 288 -60.69 -16.48 6.67
N GLN A 289 -60.35 -17.77 6.76
CA GLN A 289 -60.13 -18.45 8.06
C GLN A 289 -58.88 -17.94 8.80
N ARG A 290 -57.80 -17.60 8.09
CA ARG A 290 -56.59 -17.01 8.71
C ARG A 290 -56.78 -15.58 9.22
N ARG A 291 -57.68 -14.78 8.63
CA ARG A 291 -57.99 -13.43 9.13
C ARG A 291 -58.82 -13.44 10.41
N GLN A 292 -59.73 -14.40 10.59
CA GLN A 292 -60.54 -14.53 11.81
C GLN A 292 -59.76 -15.08 13.01
N SER A 293 -58.69 -15.84 12.78
CA SER A 293 -57.82 -16.37 13.85
C SER A 293 -56.83 -15.33 14.40
N ILE A 294 -56.35 -14.40 13.56
CA ILE A 294 -55.44 -13.31 13.99
C ILE A 294 -56.17 -12.22 14.80
N LEU A 295 -57.46 -11.96 14.50
CA LEU A 295 -58.28 -10.97 15.22
C LEU A 295 -58.71 -11.44 16.63
N LYS A 296 -58.74 -12.75 16.92
CA LYS A 296 -59.04 -13.29 18.26
C LYS A 296 -57.84 -13.29 19.22
N ILE A 297 -56.61 -13.27 18.69
CA ILE A 297 -55.38 -13.26 19.50
C ILE A 297 -55.04 -11.83 19.97
N HIS A 298 -55.44 -10.80 19.21
CA HIS A 298 -55.20 -9.40 19.59
C HIS A 298 -56.16 -8.85 20.67
N SER A 299 -57.30 -9.49 20.93
CA SER A 299 -58.27 -9.06 21.95
C SER A 299 -58.11 -9.75 23.31
N SER A 300 -57.07 -10.58 23.49
CA SER A 300 -56.79 -11.34 24.72
C SER A 300 -55.46 -10.97 25.38
N ILE A 301 -54.78 -9.93 24.89
CA ILE A 301 -53.51 -9.40 25.45
C ILE A 301 -53.64 -7.91 25.86
N SER A 302 -54.83 -7.32 25.75
CA SER A 302 -55.13 -5.95 26.25
C SER A 302 -56.13 -5.95 27.41
N SER A 303 -55.91 -6.83 28.40
CA SER A 303 -56.48 -6.80 29.74
C SER A 303 -55.41 -7.17 30.75
#